data_AF-A0A127SYS7-F1
#
_entry.id   AF-A0A127SYS7-F1
#
_cell.length_a   1.000
_cell.length_b   1.000
_cell.length_c   1.000
_cell.angle_alpha   90.00
_cell.angle_beta   90.00
_cell.angle_gamma   90.00
#
_symmetry.space_group_name_H-M   'P 1'
#
loop_
_entity.id
_entity.type
_entity.pdbx_description
1 polymer ?
#
loop_
_entity_poly.entity_id
_entity_poly.type
_entity_poly.pdbx_seq_one_letter_code
_entity_poly.pdbx_strand_id
1 'polypeptide(L)' 'NGKQILSEKWIEESTKAADVGYYGYLFWRGEYNSFRADGKYSQISMILPKKNAVVSFVSECRRGDELLKTVYELVCAKL' A
#
# COMPACT_ATOMS: atom_id res chain seq x y z
N ASN A 1 1.93 19.72 -9.99
CA ASN A 1 2.71 20.81 -9.34
C ASN A 1 2.96 20.57 -7.85
N GLY A 2 2.95 19.31 -7.37
CA GLY A 2 3.22 19.02 -5.94
C GLY A 2 2.17 19.52 -4.94
N LYS A 3 1.05 20.07 -5.42
CA LYS A 3 -0.01 20.56 -4.54
C LYS A 3 -0.79 19.38 -3.97
N GLN A 4 -0.93 19.37 -2.65
CA GLN A 4 -1.81 18.46 -1.95
C GLN A 4 -3.27 18.73 -2.34
N ILE A 5 -3.96 17.67 -2.77
CA ILE A 5 -5.35 17.73 -3.25
C ILE A 5 -6.38 17.34 -2.20
N LEU A 6 -5.97 16.62 -1.15
CA LEU A 6 -6.83 16.13 -0.06
C LEU A 6 -6.37 16.75 1.26
N SER A 7 -7.29 17.04 2.18
CA SER A 7 -6.93 17.56 3.50
C SER A 7 -6.24 16.48 4.34
N GLU A 8 -5.41 16.89 5.31
CA GLU A 8 -4.80 15.96 6.28
C GLU A 8 -5.88 15.15 7.03
N LYS A 9 -6.97 15.80 7.43
CA LYS A 9 -8.14 15.14 8.04
C LYS A 9 -8.72 14.04 7.14
N TRP A 10 -8.75 14.24 5.83
CA TRP A 10 -9.21 13.22 4.90
C TRP A 10 -8.21 12.06 4.79
N ILE A 11 -6.90 12.34 4.82
CA ILE A 11 -5.88 11.28 4.86
C ILE A 11 -6.02 10.45 6.15
N GLU A 12 -6.17 11.08 7.31
CA GLU A 12 -6.40 10.38 8.59
C GLU A 12 -7.67 9.52 8.55
N GLU A 13 -8.77 10.03 8.01
CA GLU A 13 -10.02 9.29 7.89
C GLU A 13 -9.91 8.11 6.92
N SER A 14 -9.40 8.37 5.71
CA SER A 14 -9.28 7.36 4.64
C SER A 14 -8.22 6.28 4.93
N THR A 15 -7.38 6.46 5.95
CA THR A 15 -6.38 5.47 6.38
C THR A 15 -6.78 4.69 7.64
N LYS A 16 -8.01 4.87 8.15
CA LYS A 16 -8.56 4.02 9.22
C LYS A 16 -8.93 2.64 8.69
N ALA A 17 -8.77 1.63 9.54
CA ALA A 17 -9.35 0.32 9.25
C ALA A 17 -10.88 0.40 9.37
N ALA A 18 -11.60 -0.31 8.49
CA ALA A 18 -13.01 -0.62 8.69
C ALA A 18 -13.16 -1.81 9.66
N ASP A 19 -14.37 -2.36 9.77
CA ASP A 19 -14.75 -3.40 10.75
C ASP A 19 -13.83 -4.64 10.73
N VAL A 20 -13.25 -4.98 9.58
CA VAL A 20 -12.40 -6.16 9.42
C VAL A 20 -10.91 -5.93 9.73
N GLY A 21 -10.51 -4.72 10.13
CA GLY A 21 -9.15 -4.42 10.63
C GLY A 21 -8.04 -4.32 9.56
N TYR A 22 -8.16 -5.03 8.43
CA TYR A 22 -7.15 -5.07 7.36
C TYR A 22 -7.56 -4.37 6.05
N TYR A 23 -8.73 -3.73 6.02
CA TYR A 23 -9.23 -3.05 4.82
C TYR A 23 -10.09 -1.85 5.20
N GLY A 24 -10.08 -0.79 4.39
CA GLY A 24 -10.91 0.39 4.57
C GLY A 24 -10.69 1.39 3.43
N TYR A 25 -11.73 2.12 3.04
CA TYR A 25 -11.67 3.15 1.98
C TYR A 25 -10.94 2.72 0.69
N LEU A 26 -11.14 1.46 0.27
CA LEU A 26 -10.50 0.85 -0.91
C LEU A 26 -8.99 0.62 -0.81
N PHE A 27 -8.42 0.70 0.39
CA PHE A 27 -7.03 0.36 0.65
C PHE A 27 -6.93 -0.86 1.56
N TRP A 28 -6.00 -1.74 1.20
CA TRP A 28 -5.54 -2.84 2.06
C TRP A 28 -4.54 -2.31 3.08
N ARG A 29 -4.60 -2.83 4.29
CA ARG A 29 -3.55 -2.66 5.31
C ARG A 29 -2.66 -3.89 5.33
N GLY A 30 -1.37 -3.69 5.56
CA GLY A 30 -0.40 -4.77 5.59
C GLY A 30 0.74 -4.54 6.57
N GLU A 31 1.83 -5.28 6.36
CA GLU A 31 3.05 -5.15 7.14
C GLU A 31 3.58 -3.71 7.11
N TYR A 32 4.42 -3.37 8.09
CA TYR A 32 5.01 -2.02 8.25
C TYR A 32 3.97 -0.89 8.38
N ASN A 33 2.72 -1.21 8.76
CA ASN A 33 1.61 -0.27 8.75
C ASN A 33 1.41 0.37 7.36
N SER A 34 1.53 -0.46 6.31
CA SER A 34 1.38 -0.04 4.93
C SER A 34 -0.09 0.17 4.54
N PHE A 35 -0.28 1.02 3.54
CA PHE A 35 -1.55 1.16 2.81
C PHE A 35 -1.31 0.77 1.36
N ARG A 36 -2.15 -0.10 0.80
CA ARG A 36 -1.91 -0.68 -0.51
C ARG A 36 -3.16 -0.68 -1.38
N ALA A 37 -3.00 -0.22 -2.61
CA ALA A 37 -4.00 -0.38 -3.66
C ALA A 37 -3.54 -1.47 -4.64
N ASP A 38 -4.46 -2.36 -4.98
CA ASP A 38 -4.20 -3.54 -5.82
C ASP A 38 -4.94 -3.41 -7.14
N GLY A 39 -4.19 -3.51 -8.23
CA GLY A 39 -4.70 -3.63 -9.58
C GLY A 39 -4.66 -5.07 -10.09
N LYS A 40 -5.28 -5.29 -11.25
CA LYS A 40 -5.31 -6.60 -11.90
C LYS A 40 -3.88 -7.10 -12.18
N TYR A 41 -3.68 -8.41 -12.03
CA TYR A 41 -2.41 -9.10 -12.28
C TYR A 41 -1.25 -8.62 -11.40
N SER A 42 -1.53 -8.32 -10.13
CA SER A 42 -0.52 -7.94 -9.12
C SER A 42 0.18 -6.62 -9.41
N GLN A 43 -0.51 -5.70 -10.07
CA GLN A 43 -0.13 -4.30 -10.03
C GLN A 43 -0.41 -3.79 -8.62
N ILE A 44 0.57 -3.14 -7.99
CA ILE A 44 0.43 -2.69 -6.61
C ILE A 44 1.07 -1.31 -6.45
N SER A 45 0.43 -0.46 -5.65
CA SER A 45 1.02 0.76 -5.11
C SER A 45 0.91 0.71 -3.59
N MET A 46 2.05 0.67 -2.90
CA MET A 46 2.16 0.49 -1.46
C MET A 46 2.84 1.70 -0.83
N ILE A 47 2.16 2.34 0.11
CA ILE A 47 2.66 3.44 0.92
C ILE A 47 3.23 2.87 2.22
N LEU A 48 4.44 3.28 2.60
CA LEU A 48 5.14 2.90 3.83
C LEU A 48 5.41 4.16 4.67
N PRO A 49 4.46 4.61 5.52
CA PRO A 49 4.55 5.91 6.18
C PRO A 49 5.80 6.05 7.06
N LYS A 50 6.12 5.00 7.84
CA LYS A 50 7.28 5.00 8.75
C LYS A 50 8.62 5.05 8.03
N LYS A 51 8.66 4.62 6.77
CA LYS A 51 9.85 4.61 5.92
C LYS A 51 9.89 5.80 4.96
N ASN A 52 8.88 6.67 4.99
CA ASN A 52 8.71 7.79 4.07
C ASN A 52 8.91 7.37 2.59
N ALA A 53 8.33 6.23 2.22
CA ALA A 53 8.55 5.62 0.92
C ALA A 53 7.25 5.13 0.29
N VAL A 54 7.24 5.07 -1.04
CA VAL A 54 6.19 4.43 -1.84
C VAL A 54 6.87 3.40 -2.75
N VAL A 55 6.32 2.19 -2.79
CA VAL A 55 6.78 1.13 -3.68
C VAL A 55 5.64 0.79 -4.63
N SER A 56 5.90 0.94 -5.94
CA SER A 56 4.93 0.65 -6.98
C SER A 56 5.47 -0.37 -7.97
N PHE A 57 4.64 -1.34 -8.32
CA PHE A 57 4.93 -2.35 -9.32
C PHE A 57 3.87 -2.30 -10.41
N VAL A 58 4.33 -2.20 -11.65
CA VAL A 58 3.48 -2.26 -12.84
C VAL A 58 3.89 -3.51 -13.61
N SER A 59 3.47 -4.66 -13.11
CA SER A 59 3.81 -5.97 -13.66
C SER A 59 2.57 -6.78 -13.95
N GLU A 60 2.60 -7.65 -14.97
CA GLU A 60 1.72 -8.80 -15.01
C GLU A 60 2.37 -9.94 -14.21
N CYS A 61 1.79 -10.30 -13.07
CA CYS A 61 2.16 -11.48 -12.32
C CYS A 61 0.91 -12.22 -11.88
N ARG A 62 0.86 -13.53 -12.18
CA ARG A 62 -0.25 -14.42 -11.77
C ARG A 62 0.00 -15.12 -10.44
N ARG A 63 1.17 -14.91 -9.83
CA ARG A 63 1.58 -15.44 -8.51
C ARG A 63 1.63 -14.30 -7.49
N GLY A 64 0.48 -13.65 -7.26
CA GLY A 64 0.39 -12.40 -6.50
C GLY A 64 0.88 -12.51 -5.05
N ASP A 65 0.54 -13.59 -4.36
CA ASP A 65 0.94 -13.80 -2.96
C ASP A 65 2.46 -13.94 -2.82
N GLU A 66 3.09 -14.68 -3.73
CA GLU A 66 4.54 -14.85 -3.75
C GLU A 66 5.28 -13.56 -4.11
N LEU A 67 4.74 -12.81 -5.08
CA LEU A 67 5.26 -11.50 -5.42
C LEU A 67 5.20 -10.58 -4.20
N LEU A 68 4.03 -10.47 -3.54
CA LEU A 68 3.85 -9.61 -2.38
C LEU A 68 4.79 -10.00 -1.23
N LYS A 69 4.92 -11.30 -0.94
CA LYS A 69 5.90 -11.80 0.04
C LYS A 69 7.32 -11.37 -0.30
N THR A 70 7.73 -11.56 -1.55
CA THR A 70 9.07 -11.19 -2.04
C THR A 70 9.30 -9.67 -1.92
N VAL A 71 8.29 -8.86 -2.20
CA VAL A 71 8.35 -7.40 -2.05
C VAL A 71 8.59 -7.01 -0.60
N TYR A 72 7.88 -7.62 0.35
CA TYR A 72 8.12 -7.35 1.77
C TYR A 72 9.54 -7.74 2.21
N GLU A 73 10.00 -8.93 1.82
CA GLU A 73 11.30 -9.48 2.23
C GLU A 73 12.50 -8.77 1.60
N LEU A 74 12.43 -8.45 0.31
CA LEU A 74 13.59 -7.99 -0.45
C LEU A 74 13.60 -6.48 -0.70
N VAL A 75 12.45 -5.82 -0.67
CA VAL A 75 12.31 -4.38 -0.93
C VAL A 75 11.96 -3.65 0.35
N CYS A 76 10.78 -3.89 0.93
CA CYS A 76 10.29 -3.12 2.08
C CYS A 76 11.21 -3.23 3.31
N ALA A 77 11.81 -4.40 3.54
CA ALA A 77 12.73 -4.61 4.64
C ALA A 77 14.02 -3.76 4.54
N LYS A 78 14.42 -3.35 3.33
CA LYS A 78 15.68 -2.63 3.07
C LYS A 78 15.55 -1.11 2.94
N LEU A 79 14.31 -0.62 2.80
CA LEU A 79 13.98 0.81 2.82
C LEU A 79 13.99 1.34 4.26
#